data_AF-A0A972F4U7-F1
#
_entry.id   AF-A0A972F4U7-F1
#
_cell.length_a   1.000
_cell.length_b   1.000
_cell.length_c   1.000
_cell.angle_alpha   90.00
_cell.angle_beta   90.00
_cell.angle_gamma   90.00
#
_symmetry.space_group_name_H-M   'P 1'
#
loop_
_entity.id
_entity.type
_entity.pdbx_description
1 polymer ?
#
loop_
_entity_poly.entity_id
_entity_poly.type
_entity_poly.pdbx_seq_one_letter_code
_entity_poly.pdbx_strand_id
1 'polypeptide(L)'
;MAFLPKTTCRRCGREYEGFRSRCPYCGTRKVRQSERTPSTTAGLNEGTSAYARRDLNTRWQLIFAVILLVAVLLAVIVLVSQGLNQKVKATPTPAISTMTFTPIPPTETPPPTPTPTLEKFVIMSYANETNDITIQKVGQGAQLQAQAYPNNIDIAGHVKWTSADEKIVTVSSTGFVEAVGVGWTKVTAECFGFTAEVICRVREAAE
;
A
#
# COMPACT_ATOMS: atom_id res chain seq x y z
N MET A 1 -8.69 -47.81 29.35
CA MET A 1 -7.41 -47.79 28.60
C MET A 1 -6.73 -46.46 28.90
N ALA A 2 -5.62 -46.46 29.63
CA ALA A 2 -4.96 -45.22 30.05
C ALA A 2 -4.26 -44.57 28.84
N PHE A 3 -4.72 -43.39 28.44
CA PHE A 3 -4.02 -42.56 27.46
C PHE A 3 -2.70 -42.08 28.10
N LEU A 4 -1.57 -42.65 27.67
CA LEU A 4 -0.27 -42.13 28.08
C LEU A 4 -0.05 -40.76 27.41
N PRO A 5 0.20 -39.68 28.17
CA PRO A 5 0.44 -38.36 27.60
C PRO A 5 1.76 -38.37 26.82
N LYS A 6 1.73 -37.95 25.56
CA LYS A 6 2.93 -37.75 24.73
C LYS A 6 3.46 -36.34 24.90
N THR A 7 4.79 -36.19 24.91
CA THR A 7 5.45 -34.88 24.92
C THR A 7 6.56 -34.81 23.89
N THR A 8 6.73 -33.66 23.24
CA THR A 8 7.77 -33.42 22.23
C THR A 8 9.07 -32.93 22.88
N CYS A 9 10.19 -33.49 22.46
CA CYS A 9 11.49 -33.03 22.91
C CYS A 9 11.88 -31.73 22.19
N ARG A 10 12.21 -30.67 22.94
CA ARG A 10 12.66 -29.39 22.37
C ARG A 10 13.99 -29.45 21.62
N ARG A 11 14.84 -30.44 21.90
CA ARG A 11 16.17 -30.54 21.25
C ARG A 11 16.16 -31.40 20.00
N CYS A 12 15.48 -32.55 20.02
CA CYS A 12 15.47 -33.47 18.88
C CYS A 12 14.12 -33.56 18.14
N GLY A 13 13.09 -32.84 18.59
CA GLY A 13 11.77 -32.77 17.95
C GLY A 13 10.91 -34.04 18.06
N ARG A 14 11.47 -35.17 18.51
CA ARG A 14 10.74 -36.44 18.58
C ARG A 14 9.77 -36.50 19.76
N GLU A 15 8.65 -37.18 19.55
CA GLU A 15 7.67 -37.50 20.59
C GLU A 15 8.15 -38.66 21.47
N TYR A 16 7.88 -38.55 22.76
CA TYR A 16 8.15 -39.60 23.74
C TYR A 16 7.13 -39.56 24.88
N GLU A 17 7.07 -40.64 25.66
CA GLU A 17 6.17 -40.78 26.81
C GLU A 17 6.47 -39.71 27.88
N GLY A 18 5.44 -38.94 28.26
CA GLY A 18 5.55 -37.77 29.13
C GLY A 18 6.01 -38.07 30.57
N PHE A 19 6.01 -39.33 30.98
CA PHE A 19 6.51 -39.80 32.28
C PHE A 19 8.04 -39.81 32.37
N ARG A 20 8.77 -39.75 31.24
CA ARG A 20 10.23 -39.76 31.25
C ARG A 20 10.79 -38.36 31.54
N SER A 21 11.65 -38.26 32.55
CA SER A 21 12.31 -37.00 32.94
C SER A 21 13.43 -36.57 31.97
N ARG A 22 13.90 -37.50 31.12
CA ARG A 22 14.88 -37.28 30.05
C ARG A 22 14.37 -37.86 28.73
N CYS A 23 14.74 -37.20 27.63
CA CYS A 23 14.42 -37.72 26.31
C CYS A 23 15.24 -38.99 26.01
N PRO A 24 14.61 -40.10 25.55
CA PRO A 24 15.31 -41.34 25.22
C PRO A 24 16.21 -41.24 23.99
N TYR A 25 15.96 -40.26 23.10
CA TYR A 25 16.69 -40.11 21.85
C TYR A 25 17.91 -39.18 21.95
N CYS A 26 17.89 -38.19 22.83
CA CYS A 26 18.95 -37.18 22.92
C CYS A 26 19.46 -36.89 24.34
N GLY A 27 18.91 -37.57 25.36
CA GLY A 27 19.38 -37.51 26.74
C GLY A 27 19.07 -36.21 27.51
N THR A 28 18.49 -35.19 26.87
CA THR A 28 18.21 -33.91 27.54
C THR A 28 17.12 -34.03 28.59
N ARG A 29 17.33 -33.36 29.74
CA ARG A 29 16.34 -33.24 30.81
C ARG A 29 15.17 -32.35 30.37
N LYS A 30 13.95 -32.77 30.71
CA LYS A 30 12.73 -31.97 30.53
C LYS A 30 12.74 -30.76 31.48
N VAL A 31 12.73 -29.54 30.94
CA VAL A 31 12.68 -28.30 31.72
C VAL A 31 11.22 -27.91 31.94
N ARG A 32 10.78 -27.71 33.20
CA ARG A 32 9.46 -27.13 33.50
C ARG A 32 9.51 -25.63 33.19
N GLN A 33 8.51 -25.12 32.46
CA GLN A 33 8.39 -23.67 32.28
C GLN A 33 8.04 -23.00 33.62
N SER A 34 8.61 -21.83 33.87
CA SER A 34 8.31 -21.03 35.06
C SER A 34 6.90 -20.45 34.96
N GLU A 35 6.07 -20.74 35.95
CA GLU A 35 4.66 -20.29 36.07
C GLU A 35 4.53 -18.84 36.57
N ARG A 36 5.60 -18.05 36.52
CA ARG A 36 5.58 -16.66 37.01
C ARG A 36 4.85 -15.79 35.99
N THR A 37 3.57 -15.51 36.24
CA THR A 37 2.80 -14.49 35.53
C THR A 37 3.48 -13.13 35.70
N PRO A 38 3.79 -12.39 34.63
CA PRO A 38 4.35 -11.05 34.74
C PRO A 38 3.32 -10.10 35.37
N SER A 39 3.70 -9.37 36.43
CA SER A 39 2.87 -8.30 36.98
C SER A 39 2.60 -7.22 35.94
N THR A 40 1.43 -6.60 36.03
CA THR A 40 1.01 -5.49 35.17
C THR A 40 2.04 -4.36 35.19
N THR A 41 2.39 -3.89 34.00
CA THR A 41 3.35 -2.80 33.77
C THR A 41 2.90 -1.55 34.52
N ALA A 42 3.83 -0.88 35.23
CA ALA A 42 3.59 0.24 36.14
C ALA A 42 2.86 1.47 35.56
N GLY A 43 2.57 1.50 34.26
CA GLY A 43 1.86 2.59 33.58
C GLY A 43 0.34 2.61 33.79
N LEU A 44 -0.24 1.60 34.46
CA LEU A 44 -1.69 1.51 34.71
C LEU A 44 -2.11 1.92 36.12
N ASN A 45 -1.16 2.20 37.03
CA ASN A 45 -1.48 2.57 38.41
C ASN A 45 -1.53 4.09 38.56
N GLU A 46 -2.70 4.61 38.94
CA GLU A 46 -2.93 6.03 39.25
C GLU A 46 -1.97 6.51 40.35
N GLY A 47 -1.37 7.69 40.17
CA GLY A 47 -0.44 8.30 41.15
C GLY A 47 1.05 8.05 40.91
N THR A 48 1.43 7.26 39.90
CA THR A 48 2.84 7.10 39.52
C THR A 48 3.32 8.21 38.56
N SER A 49 4.62 8.53 38.58
CA SER A 49 5.20 9.53 37.66
C SER A 49 5.05 9.15 36.17
N ALA A 50 4.89 7.86 35.88
CA ALA A 50 4.54 7.34 34.56
C ALA A 50 3.11 7.71 34.13
N TYR A 51 2.16 7.74 35.07
CA TYR A 51 0.77 8.17 34.82
C TYR A 51 0.69 9.68 34.52
N ALA A 52 1.41 10.52 35.28
CA ALA A 52 1.42 11.97 35.09
C ALA A 52 1.97 12.41 33.71
N ARG A 53 2.97 11.69 33.18
CA ARG A 53 3.51 11.95 31.83
C ARG A 53 2.56 11.55 30.70
N ARG A 54 1.66 10.59 30.96
CA ARG A 54 0.64 10.17 29.99
C ARG A 54 -0.40 11.26 29.78
N ASP A 55 -0.90 11.89 30.85
CA ASP A 55 -1.96 12.91 30.79
C ASP A 55 -1.55 14.16 30.00
N LEU A 56 -0.33 14.68 30.20
CA LEU A 56 0.17 15.83 29.44
C LEU A 56 0.34 15.51 27.94
N ASN A 57 0.92 14.35 27.62
CA ASN A 57 1.09 13.94 26.23
C ASN A 57 -0.25 13.67 25.55
N THR A 58 -1.22 13.07 26.24
CA THR A 58 -2.55 12.84 25.67
C THR A 58 -3.31 14.15 25.42
N ARG A 59 -3.19 15.15 26.31
CA ARG A 59 -3.81 16.47 26.10
C ARG A 59 -3.25 17.18 24.89
N TRP A 60 -1.93 17.26 24.75
CA TRP A 60 -1.29 17.85 23.58
C TRP A 60 -1.60 17.07 22.31
N GLN A 61 -1.56 15.74 22.35
CA GLN A 61 -1.89 14.90 21.21
C GLN A 61 -3.35 15.08 20.76
N LEU A 62 -4.30 15.24 21.68
CA LEU A 62 -5.69 15.55 21.33
C LEU A 62 -5.85 16.94 20.72
N ILE A 63 -5.13 17.94 21.23
CA ILE A 63 -5.14 19.30 20.66
C ILE A 63 -4.59 19.29 19.23
N PHE A 64 -3.44 18.66 19.00
CA PHE A 64 -2.85 18.55 17.66
C PHE A 64 -3.75 17.74 16.71
N ALA A 65 -4.39 16.67 17.19
CA ALA A 65 -5.33 15.89 16.39
C ALA A 65 -6.57 16.69 15.98
N VAL A 66 -7.14 17.47 16.88
CA VAL A 66 -8.29 18.35 16.58
C VAL A 66 -7.89 19.44 15.59
N ILE A 67 -6.72 20.07 15.75
CA ILE A 67 -6.22 21.09 14.81
C ILE A 67 -6.02 20.48 13.41
N LEU A 68 -5.43 19.29 13.31
CA LEU A 68 -5.27 18.60 12.02
C LEU A 68 -6.60 18.27 11.37
N LEU A 69 -7.59 17.80 12.14
CA LEU A 69 -8.92 17.50 11.62
C LEU A 69 -9.59 18.77 11.06
N VAL A 70 -9.53 19.88 11.80
CA VAL A 70 -10.06 21.18 11.33
C VAL A 70 -9.34 21.65 10.06
N ALA A 71 -8.01 21.53 9.99
CA ALA A 71 -7.23 21.92 8.82
C ALA A 71 -7.61 21.11 7.57
N VAL A 72 -7.79 19.79 7.71
CA VAL A 72 -8.24 18.91 6.61
C VAL A 72 -9.66 19.28 6.18
N LEU A 73 -10.56 19.55 7.12
CA LEU A 73 -11.94 19.93 6.82
C LEU A 73 -12.00 21.26 6.05
N LEU A 74 -11.21 22.25 6.46
CA LEU A 74 -11.08 23.52 5.72
C LEU A 74 -10.50 23.32 4.31
N ALA A 75 -9.49 22.47 4.15
CA ALA A 75 -8.92 22.17 2.84
C ALA A 75 -9.95 21.53 1.89
N VAL A 76 -10.80 20.63 2.40
CA VAL A 76 -11.90 20.02 1.63
C VAL A 76 -12.94 21.07 1.23
N ILE A 77 -13.34 21.97 2.14
CA ILE A 77 -14.28 23.06 1.82
C ILE A 77 -13.70 23.98 0.72
N VAL A 78 -12.40 24.29 0.78
CA VAL A 78 -11.73 25.10 -0.24
C VAL A 78 -11.67 24.36 -1.58
N LEU A 79 -11.37 23.06 -1.59
CA LEU A 79 -11.37 22.24 -2.80
C LEU A 79 -12.76 22.18 -3.47
N VAL A 80 -13.82 22.03 -2.67
CA VAL A 80 -15.21 22.03 -3.17
C VAL A 80 -15.61 23.42 -3.69
N SER A 81 -15.18 24.50 -3.03
CA SER A 81 -15.49 25.87 -3.49
C SER A 81 -14.70 26.28 -4.74
N GLN A 82 -13.47 25.80 -4.93
CA GLN A 82 -12.70 25.98 -6.17
C GLN A 82 -13.21 25.08 -7.31
N GLY A 83 -13.82 23.93 -7.00
CA GLY A 83 -14.32 22.97 -7.98
C GLY A 83 -15.58 23.39 -8.75
N LEU A 84 -16.38 24.33 -8.24
CA LEU A 84 -17.66 24.74 -8.85
C LEU A 84 -17.58 25.98 -9.77
N ASN A 85 -16.38 26.50 -10.05
CA ASN A 85 -16.20 27.71 -10.89
C ASN A 85 -15.37 27.46 -12.17
N GLN A 86 -15.60 26.35 -12.87
CA GLN A 86 -15.09 26.15 -14.23
C GLN A 86 -16.03 26.80 -15.26
N LYS A 87 -15.94 28.13 -15.39
CA LYS A 87 -16.46 28.82 -16.58
C LYS A 87 -15.40 28.74 -17.67
N VAL A 88 -15.40 27.65 -18.45
CA VAL A 88 -14.53 27.51 -19.62
C VAL A 88 -14.91 28.58 -20.63
N LYS A 89 -14.10 29.64 -20.71
CA LYS A 89 -14.21 30.66 -21.75
C LYS A 89 -13.18 30.33 -22.83
N ALA A 90 -13.67 29.98 -24.01
CA ALA A 90 -12.85 29.67 -25.17
C ALA A 90 -11.97 30.86 -25.59
N THR A 91 -10.73 30.51 -25.93
CA THR A 91 -9.65 31.33 -26.50
C THR A 91 -10.04 32.02 -27.81
N PRO A 92 -9.48 33.22 -28.07
CA PRO A 92 -8.89 33.45 -29.39
C PRO A 92 -7.42 33.89 -29.33
N THR A 93 -6.59 33.22 -30.13
CA THR A 93 -5.29 33.66 -30.73
C THR A 93 -5.53 34.88 -31.65
N PRO A 94 -4.58 35.76 -32.09
CA PRO A 94 -3.11 35.90 -31.87
C PRO A 94 -2.63 37.34 -31.55
N ALA A 95 -1.33 37.52 -31.28
CA ALA A 95 -0.44 38.44 -32.02
C ALA A 95 1.03 38.19 -31.64
N ILE A 96 1.87 37.89 -32.63
CA ILE A 96 3.32 37.71 -32.47
C ILE A 96 3.95 39.10 -32.44
N SER A 97 4.61 39.44 -31.33
CA SER A 97 5.46 40.63 -31.22
C SER A 97 6.90 40.26 -31.55
N THR A 98 7.42 40.84 -32.62
CA THR A 98 8.81 40.75 -33.05
C THR A 98 9.69 41.50 -32.05
N MET A 99 10.40 40.78 -31.19
CA MET A 99 11.46 41.35 -30.34
C MET A 99 12.79 41.18 -31.06
N THR A 100 13.43 42.29 -31.42
CA THR A 100 14.78 42.34 -31.97
C THR A 100 15.77 42.01 -30.86
N PHE A 101 16.30 40.78 -30.85
CA PHE A 101 17.37 40.39 -29.93
C PHE A 101 18.73 40.76 -30.51
N THR A 102 19.50 41.55 -29.76
CA THR A 102 20.92 41.78 -29.93
C THR A 102 21.69 40.46 -29.75
N PRO A 103 22.71 40.15 -30.59
CA PRO A 103 23.45 38.91 -30.48
C PRO A 103 24.31 38.90 -29.21
N ILE A 104 23.91 38.09 -28.24
CA ILE A 104 24.72 37.70 -27.08
C ILE A 104 25.78 36.70 -27.60
N PRO A 105 27.06 36.84 -27.22
CA PRO A 105 28.11 35.87 -27.58
C PRO A 105 27.71 34.44 -27.14
N PRO A 106 28.11 33.38 -27.87
CA PRO A 106 27.67 32.02 -27.58
C PRO A 106 28.16 31.59 -26.19
N THR A 107 27.25 31.61 -25.22
CA THR A 107 27.42 30.86 -23.98
C THR A 107 27.29 29.39 -24.34
N GLU A 108 28.34 28.62 -24.05
CA GLU A 108 28.36 27.17 -24.26
C GLU A 108 27.12 26.56 -23.62
N THR A 109 26.29 25.96 -24.47
CA THR A 109 25.08 25.25 -24.05
C THR A 109 25.52 24.09 -23.15
N PRO A 110 25.04 23.99 -21.89
CA PRO A 110 25.33 22.81 -21.09
C PRO A 110 24.89 21.57 -21.88
N PRO A 111 25.67 20.47 -21.85
CA PRO A 111 25.34 19.25 -22.58
C PRO A 111 23.89 18.84 -22.30
N PRO A 112 23.12 18.35 -23.31
CA PRO A 112 21.72 18.02 -23.12
C PRO A 112 21.58 17.03 -21.97
N THR A 113 21.00 17.49 -20.86
CA THR A 113 20.57 16.61 -19.78
C THR A 113 19.67 15.55 -20.40
N PRO A 114 20.00 14.24 -20.30
CA PRO A 114 19.19 13.20 -20.91
C PRO A 114 17.78 13.33 -20.35
N THR A 115 16.81 13.60 -21.23
CA THR A 115 15.39 13.54 -20.89
C THR A 115 15.13 12.13 -20.36
N PRO A 116 14.71 11.96 -19.08
CA PRO A 116 14.47 10.63 -18.54
C PRO A 116 13.35 10.00 -19.37
N THR A 117 13.75 9.07 -20.22
CA THR A 117 12.83 8.32 -21.07
C THR A 117 12.45 7.09 -20.27
N LEU A 118 11.15 6.87 -20.08
CA LEU A 118 10.64 5.71 -19.36
C LEU A 118 11.04 4.45 -20.15
N GLU A 119 11.71 3.49 -19.51
CA GLU A 119 12.28 2.31 -20.21
C GLU A 119 11.41 1.07 -20.05
N LYS A 120 10.82 0.87 -18.85
CA LYS A 120 9.96 -0.27 -18.54
C LYS A 120 8.79 0.18 -17.68
N PHE A 121 7.59 -0.28 -18.00
CA PHE A 121 6.38 -0.05 -17.20
C PHE A 121 5.75 -1.39 -16.83
N VAL A 122 5.52 -1.61 -15.53
CA VAL A 122 5.02 -2.87 -15.00
C VAL A 122 3.88 -2.66 -14.02
N ILE A 123 3.03 -3.68 -13.92
CA ILE A 123 1.99 -3.75 -12.90
C ILE A 123 2.41 -4.75 -11.84
N MET A 124 2.24 -4.34 -10.59
CA MET A 124 2.54 -5.13 -9.42
C MET A 124 1.28 -5.41 -8.60
N SER A 125 1.23 -6.60 -8.01
CA SER A 125 0.28 -6.99 -6.97
C SER A 125 1.06 -7.43 -5.74
N TYR A 126 0.68 -6.92 -4.55
CA TYR A 126 1.35 -7.23 -3.29
C TYR A 126 2.90 -7.17 -3.37
N ALA A 127 3.43 -6.14 -4.04
CA ALA A 127 4.86 -5.87 -4.27
C ALA A 127 5.61 -6.77 -5.28
N ASN A 128 4.93 -7.65 -6.01
CA ASN A 128 5.54 -8.44 -7.09
C ASN A 128 4.97 -8.06 -8.46
N GLU A 129 5.79 -8.06 -9.50
CA GLU A 129 5.35 -7.95 -10.90
C GLU A 129 4.44 -9.14 -11.25
N THR A 130 3.24 -8.86 -11.75
CA THR A 130 2.23 -9.89 -12.05
C THR A 130 1.53 -9.58 -13.36
N ASN A 131 1.32 -10.61 -14.19
CA ASN A 131 0.57 -10.51 -15.44
C ASN A 131 -0.85 -11.08 -15.33
N ASP A 132 -1.14 -11.82 -14.26
CA ASP A 132 -2.46 -12.35 -13.96
C ASP A 132 -2.80 -12.24 -12.47
N ILE A 133 -4.05 -11.95 -12.17
CA ILE A 133 -4.60 -11.96 -10.81
C ILE A 133 -5.88 -12.79 -10.77
N THR A 134 -6.11 -13.47 -9.65
CA THR A 134 -7.33 -14.24 -9.44
C THR A 134 -8.06 -13.76 -8.18
N ILE A 135 -9.32 -13.33 -8.35
CA ILE A 135 -10.22 -12.92 -7.28
C ILE A 135 -11.18 -14.09 -7.01
N GLN A 136 -11.28 -14.53 -5.76
CA GLN A 136 -12.02 -15.75 -5.40
C GLN A 136 -13.51 -15.53 -5.17
N LYS A 137 -13.95 -14.27 -5.04
CA LYS A 137 -15.34 -13.94 -4.74
C LYS A 137 -15.74 -12.62 -5.38
N VAL A 138 -16.95 -12.56 -5.90
CA VAL A 138 -17.57 -11.31 -6.36
C VAL A 138 -17.74 -10.35 -5.16
N GLY A 139 -17.41 -9.07 -5.36
CA GLY A 139 -17.35 -8.04 -4.32
C GLY A 139 -16.04 -8.00 -3.54
N GLN A 140 -15.10 -8.92 -3.80
CA GLN A 140 -13.70 -8.75 -3.36
C GLN A 140 -12.90 -7.99 -4.40
N GLY A 141 -11.84 -7.35 -3.94
CA GLY A 141 -10.92 -6.62 -4.79
C GLY A 141 -9.47 -6.81 -4.39
N ALA A 142 -8.59 -6.41 -5.31
CA ALA A 142 -7.15 -6.42 -5.11
C ALA A 142 -6.58 -5.05 -5.48
N GLN A 143 -5.57 -4.61 -4.75
CA GLN A 143 -4.84 -3.40 -5.08
C GLN A 143 -3.76 -3.72 -6.11
N LEU A 144 -3.83 -3.07 -7.27
CA LEU A 144 -2.75 -3.04 -8.24
C LEU A 144 -1.93 -1.77 -8.05
N GLN A 145 -0.63 -1.88 -8.29
CA GLN A 145 0.31 -0.77 -8.26
C GLN A 145 1.05 -0.73 -9.60
N ALA A 146 1.16 0.44 -10.20
CA ALA A 146 2.00 0.63 -11.37
C ALA A 146 3.40 1.06 -10.92
N GLN A 147 4.44 0.55 -11.58
CA GLN A 147 5.81 0.98 -11.38
C GLN A 147 6.47 1.24 -12.74
N ALA A 148 7.16 2.38 -12.82
CA ALA A 148 7.97 2.75 -13.96
C ALA A 148 9.45 2.63 -13.59
N TYR A 149 10.24 2.17 -14.55
CA TYR A 149 11.69 2.16 -14.48
C TYR A 149 12.25 3.12 -15.54
N PRO A 150 13.27 3.90 -15.19
CA PRO A 150 13.93 4.00 -13.87
C PRO A 150 13.04 4.57 -12.74
N ASN A 151 13.26 4.12 -11.49
CA ASN A 151 12.45 4.48 -10.31
C ASN A 151 12.49 5.97 -9.91
N ASN A 152 13.24 6.79 -10.64
CA ASN A 152 13.35 8.23 -10.44
C ASN A 152 12.22 9.02 -11.14
N ILE A 153 11.36 8.33 -11.89
CA ILE A 153 10.22 8.92 -12.57
C ILE A 153 9.02 8.90 -11.63
N ASP A 154 8.47 10.08 -11.33
CA ASP A 154 7.20 10.19 -10.61
C ASP A 154 6.05 9.91 -11.58
N ILE A 155 5.31 8.83 -11.29
CA ILE A 155 4.14 8.41 -12.06
C ILE A 155 2.84 8.61 -11.28
N ALA A 156 2.91 9.11 -10.04
CA ALA A 156 1.74 9.31 -9.20
C ALA A 156 0.77 10.31 -9.86
N GLY A 157 -0.48 9.90 -10.07
CA GLY A 157 -1.50 10.72 -10.75
C GLY A 157 -1.42 10.75 -12.28
N HIS A 158 -0.39 10.17 -12.88
CA HIS A 158 -0.25 10.04 -14.34
C HIS A 158 -0.67 8.67 -14.88
N VAL A 159 -0.94 7.71 -14.00
CA VAL A 159 -1.39 6.37 -14.37
C VAL A 159 -2.89 6.37 -14.60
N LYS A 160 -3.30 5.99 -15.80
CA LYS A 160 -4.71 5.80 -16.18
C LYS A 160 -5.02 4.31 -16.21
N TRP A 161 -5.95 3.89 -15.36
CA TRP A 161 -6.44 2.51 -15.32
C TRP A 161 -7.73 2.37 -16.13
N THR A 162 -7.83 1.29 -16.88
CA THR A 162 -9.01 0.94 -17.68
C THR A 162 -9.28 -0.56 -17.59
N SER A 163 -10.55 -0.95 -17.57
CA SER A 163 -10.98 -2.36 -17.63
C SER A 163 -11.67 -2.61 -18.97
N ALA A 164 -11.42 -3.76 -19.59
CA ALA A 164 -12.07 -4.13 -20.85
C ALA A 164 -13.56 -4.42 -20.64
N ASP A 165 -13.95 -5.04 -19.52
CA ASP A 165 -15.34 -5.35 -19.18
C ASP A 165 -15.68 -4.94 -17.74
N GLU A 166 -16.27 -3.74 -17.59
CA GLU A 166 -16.73 -3.22 -16.29
C GLU A 166 -17.82 -4.07 -15.63
N LYS A 167 -18.49 -4.95 -16.39
CA LYS A 167 -19.48 -5.91 -15.84
C LYS A 167 -18.86 -7.06 -15.06
N ILE A 168 -17.59 -7.37 -15.33
CA ILE A 168 -16.85 -8.46 -14.69
C ILE A 168 -15.95 -7.87 -13.61
N VAL A 169 -15.22 -6.80 -13.95
CA VAL A 169 -14.26 -6.15 -13.05
C VAL A 169 -14.25 -4.64 -13.29
N THR A 170 -14.37 -3.86 -12.22
CA THR A 170 -14.16 -2.41 -12.24
C THR A 170 -12.79 -2.07 -11.66
N VAL A 171 -12.19 -0.96 -12.12
CA VAL A 171 -10.91 -0.47 -11.58
C VAL A 171 -11.04 1.01 -11.22
N SER A 172 -10.56 1.39 -10.06
CA SER A 172 -10.53 2.78 -9.61
C SER A 172 -9.33 3.55 -10.20
N SER A 173 -9.36 4.88 -10.09
CA SER A 173 -8.22 5.73 -10.46
C SER A 173 -6.95 5.45 -9.64
N THR A 174 -7.09 4.84 -8.46
CA THR A 174 -5.97 4.43 -7.61
C THR A 174 -5.44 3.04 -7.93
N GLY A 175 -6.01 2.33 -8.92
CA GLY A 175 -5.63 0.96 -9.26
C GLY A 175 -6.25 -0.11 -8.34
N PHE A 176 -7.31 0.23 -7.58
CA PHE A 176 -8.07 -0.76 -6.84
C PHE A 176 -9.03 -1.46 -7.79
N VAL A 177 -8.90 -2.78 -7.91
CA VAL A 177 -9.67 -3.62 -8.82
C VAL A 177 -10.73 -4.34 -8.03
N GLU A 178 -12.01 -4.22 -8.38
CA GLU A 178 -13.14 -4.84 -7.71
C GLU A 178 -13.88 -5.80 -8.65
N ALA A 179 -14.14 -7.02 -8.19
CA ALA A 179 -14.89 -8.00 -8.95
C ALA A 179 -16.40 -7.73 -8.87
N VAL A 180 -17.04 -7.50 -10.02
CA VAL A 180 -18.48 -7.27 -10.16
C VAL A 180 -19.20 -8.53 -10.63
N GLY A 181 -18.55 -9.38 -11.41
CA GLY A 181 -19.15 -10.60 -11.96
C GLY A 181 -18.13 -11.72 -12.20
N VAL A 182 -18.61 -12.96 -12.24
CA VAL A 182 -17.77 -14.14 -12.52
C VAL A 182 -17.33 -14.12 -13.99
N GLY A 183 -16.05 -14.41 -14.24
CA GLY A 183 -15.50 -14.38 -15.60
C GLY A 183 -14.03 -14.00 -15.60
N TRP A 184 -13.54 -13.56 -16.75
CA TRP A 184 -12.21 -12.99 -16.85
C TRP A 184 -12.26 -11.76 -17.74
N THR A 185 -11.45 -10.76 -17.43
CA THR A 185 -11.30 -9.57 -18.26
C THR A 185 -9.87 -9.05 -18.18
N LYS A 186 -9.54 -8.09 -19.03
CA LYS A 186 -8.23 -7.44 -19.05
C LYS A 186 -8.31 -6.08 -18.39
N VAL A 187 -7.31 -5.77 -17.58
CA VAL A 187 -7.11 -4.45 -17.00
C VAL A 187 -5.83 -3.87 -17.58
N THR A 188 -5.92 -2.66 -18.11
CA THR A 188 -4.81 -1.95 -18.76
C THR A 188 -4.48 -0.70 -17.97
N ALA A 189 -3.20 -0.54 -17.63
CA ALA A 189 -2.65 0.69 -17.08
C ALA A 189 -1.85 1.40 -18.16
N GLU A 190 -2.07 2.70 -18.32
CA GLU A 190 -1.36 3.55 -19.26
C GLU A 190 -0.66 4.70 -18.51
N CYS A 191 0.61 4.96 -18.80
CA CYS A 191 1.37 6.06 -18.23
C CYS A 191 2.42 6.57 -19.21
N PHE A 192 2.43 7.88 -19.51
CA PHE A 192 3.37 8.51 -20.44
C PHE A 192 3.52 7.79 -21.81
N GLY A 193 2.43 7.19 -22.31
CA GLY A 193 2.41 6.43 -23.58
C GLY A 193 2.85 4.97 -23.48
N PHE A 194 3.25 4.51 -22.29
CA PHE A 194 3.51 3.10 -22.00
C PHE A 194 2.25 2.43 -21.48
N THR A 195 1.98 1.21 -21.96
CA THR A 195 0.82 0.41 -21.56
C THR A 195 1.27 -0.91 -20.95
N ALA A 196 0.70 -1.27 -19.81
CA ALA A 196 0.83 -2.59 -19.20
C ALA A 196 -0.54 -3.25 -19.06
N GLU A 197 -0.63 -4.54 -19.34
CA GLU A 197 -1.86 -5.33 -19.27
C GLU A 197 -1.76 -6.39 -18.18
N VAL A 198 -2.86 -6.60 -17.44
CA VAL A 198 -3.02 -7.70 -16.49
C VAL A 198 -4.35 -8.40 -16.71
N ILE A 199 -4.32 -9.73 -16.69
CA ILE A 199 -5.52 -10.56 -16.82
C ILE A 199 -6.13 -10.76 -15.44
N CYS A 200 -7.36 -10.29 -15.24
CA CYS A 200 -8.11 -10.47 -14.01
C CYS A 200 -9.10 -11.63 -14.17
N ARG A 201 -8.98 -12.66 -13.35
CA ARG A 201 -9.89 -13.81 -13.32
C ARG A 201 -10.74 -13.77 -12.05
N VAL A 202 -12.04 -13.71 -12.20
CA VAL A 202 -13.01 -13.81 -11.10
C VAL A 202 -13.59 -15.20 -11.11
N ARG A 203 -13.37 -15.93 -10.02
CA ARG A 203 -14.02 -17.21 -9.77
C ARG A 203 -15.04 -17.03 -8.66
N GLU A 204 -16.07 -17.85 -8.68
CA GLU A 204 -16.92 -18.06 -7.53
C GLU A 204 -16.37 -19.29 -6.81
N ALA A 205 -15.80 -19.09 -5.62
CA ALA A 205 -15.48 -20.22 -4.76
C ALA A 205 -16.80 -20.93 -4.41
N ALA A 206 -16.99 -22.15 -4.90
CA ALA A 206 -18.10 -23.00 -4.49
C ALA A 206 -17.97 -23.25 -2.98
N GLU A 207 -18.96 -22.81 -2.23
CA GLU A 207 -19.11 -23.07 -0.79
C GLU A 207 -19.61 -24.50 -0.55
#